data_AF-R5EWU6-F1
#
_entry.id   AF-R5EWU6-F1
#
_cell.length_a   1.000
_cell.length_b   1.000
_cell.length_c   1.000
_cell.angle_alpha   90.00
_cell.angle_beta   90.00
_cell.angle_gamma   90.00
#
_symmetry.space_group_name_H-M   'P 1'
#
loop_
_entity.id
_entity.type
_entity.pdbx_description
1 polymer ?
#
loop_
_entity_poly.entity_id
_entity_poly.type
_entity_poly.pdbx_seq_one_letter_code
_entity_poly.pdbx_strand_id
1 'polypeptide(L)'
;MKMFRIIGREGRITIPWAIRQKAGFQPNDVVSFQLMEDDSVLVRRESTCGKEKNPGAGRDAAIKAFLDSLDEKQRYSALVHLSVLWAQSHDNPKRGEPE
;
A
#
# COMPACT_ATOMS: atom_id res chain seq x y z
N MET A 1 -9.13 -8.38 28.36
CA MET A 1 -9.25 -9.14 27.08
C MET A 1 -9.09 -8.17 25.91
N LYS A 2 -8.30 -8.50 24.87
CA LYS A 2 -8.10 -7.66 23.66
C LYS A 2 -8.62 -8.40 22.43
N MET A 3 -9.43 -7.75 21.60
CA MET A 3 -10.05 -8.33 20.39
C MET A 3 -9.76 -7.47 19.17
N PHE A 4 -9.40 -8.09 18.03
CA PHE A 4 -9.10 -7.39 16.78
C PHE A 4 -10.18 -7.58 15.74
N ARG A 5 -10.57 -6.49 15.09
CA ARG A 5 -11.66 -6.45 14.10
C ARG A 5 -11.37 -5.40 13.02
N ILE A 6 -12.02 -5.56 11.87
CA ILE A 6 -11.91 -4.64 10.74
C ILE A 6 -13.18 -3.80 10.67
N ILE A 7 -13.05 -2.48 10.56
CA ILE A 7 -14.22 -1.60 10.44
C ILE A 7 -14.94 -1.87 9.12
N GLY A 8 -16.24 -2.17 9.18
CA GLY A 8 -17.12 -2.21 8.02
C GLY A 8 -17.04 -3.48 7.16
N ARG A 9 -16.25 -4.49 7.56
CA ARG A 9 -16.36 -5.86 7.02
C ARG A 9 -17.22 -6.72 7.95
N GLU A 10 -17.88 -7.73 7.39
CA GLU A 10 -18.91 -8.60 8.00
C GLU A 10 -18.84 -8.75 9.53
N GLY A 11 -20.01 -8.56 10.18
CA GLY A 11 -20.20 -8.78 11.61
C GLY A 11 -20.17 -7.51 12.45
N ARG A 12 -21.30 -6.77 12.46
CA ARG A 12 -21.81 -5.81 13.48
C ARG A 12 -20.87 -4.73 14.05
N ILE A 13 -19.63 -4.62 13.63
CA ILE A 13 -18.69 -3.65 14.20
C ILE A 13 -18.66 -2.42 13.30
N THR A 14 -19.52 -1.49 13.67
CA THR A 14 -19.62 -0.16 13.08
C THR A 14 -19.49 0.87 14.19
N ILE A 15 -18.47 1.72 14.09
CA ILE A 15 -18.35 2.91 14.96
C ILE A 15 -19.24 4.00 14.36
N PRO A 16 -20.04 4.75 15.14
CA PRO A 16 -20.80 5.88 14.61
C PRO A 16 -19.93 6.87 13.83
N TRP A 17 -20.48 7.45 12.77
CA TRP A 17 -19.71 8.29 11.83
C TRP A 17 -19.08 9.52 12.51
N ALA A 18 -19.77 10.17 13.44
CA ALA A 18 -19.24 11.32 14.18
C ALA A 18 -17.97 10.99 14.97
N ILE A 19 -17.92 9.79 15.58
CA ILE A 19 -16.75 9.32 16.31
C ILE A 19 -15.63 8.99 15.33
N ARG A 20 -15.94 8.36 14.18
CA ARG A 20 -14.96 8.07 13.14
C ARG A 20 -14.27 9.32 12.63
N GLN A 21 -15.04 10.39 12.34
CA GLN A 21 -14.46 11.65 11.91
C GLN A 21 -13.55 12.27 12.96
N LYS A 22 -14.00 12.32 14.22
CA LYS A 22 -13.23 12.95 15.31
C LYS A 22 -11.95 12.17 15.63
N ALA A 23 -11.99 10.85 15.59
CA ALA A 23 -10.87 9.98 15.93
C ALA A 23 -10.02 9.57 14.70
N GLY A 24 -10.43 9.94 13.48
CA GLY A 24 -9.71 9.61 12.25
C GLY A 24 -9.76 8.14 11.83
N PHE A 25 -10.81 7.40 12.20
CA PHE A 25 -11.01 6.02 11.75
C PHE A 25 -11.55 5.96 10.32
N GLN A 26 -10.99 5.10 9.49
CA GLN A 26 -11.41 4.86 8.12
C GLN A 26 -12.03 3.46 7.93
N PRO A 27 -12.88 3.27 6.90
CA PRO A 27 -13.32 1.94 6.51
C PRO A 27 -12.14 1.02 6.24
N ASN A 28 -12.25 -0.25 6.64
CA ASN A 28 -11.19 -1.27 6.58
C ASN A 28 -10.00 -1.05 7.53
N ASP A 29 -10.02 -0.03 8.41
CA ASP A 29 -9.03 0.06 9.47
C ASP A 29 -9.09 -1.17 10.39
N VAL A 30 -7.91 -1.67 10.77
CA VAL A 30 -7.79 -2.66 11.84
C VAL A 30 -7.87 -1.93 13.17
N VAL A 31 -8.80 -2.35 14.01
CA VAL A 31 -8.99 -1.80 15.34
C VAL A 31 -8.91 -2.88 16.39
N SER A 32 -8.40 -2.49 17.56
CA SER A 32 -8.44 -3.32 18.75
C SER A 32 -9.44 -2.78 19.76
N PHE A 33 -10.20 -3.71 20.36
CA PHE A 33 -11.13 -3.45 21.44
C PHE A 33 -10.57 -4.03 22.73
N GLN A 34 -10.55 -3.24 23.78
CA GLN A 34 -10.10 -3.67 25.10
C GLN A 34 -11.13 -3.25 26.14
N LEU A 35 -11.62 -4.23 26.91
CA LEU A 35 -12.47 -3.98 28.07
C LEU A 35 -11.62 -3.38 29.20
N MET A 36 -12.06 -2.25 29.75
CA MET A 36 -11.50 -1.58 30.92
C MET A 36 -12.27 -2.01 32.18
N GLU A 37 -11.81 -1.58 33.36
CA GLU A 37 -12.40 -1.94 34.65
C GLU A 37 -13.81 -1.34 34.86
N ASP A 38 -14.08 -0.17 34.27
CA ASP A 38 -15.34 0.57 34.46
C ASP A 38 -16.44 0.20 33.44
N ASP A 39 -16.48 -1.05 32.96
CA ASP A 39 -17.35 -1.50 31.85
C ASP A 39 -17.18 -0.70 30.53
N SER A 40 -16.11 0.10 30.43
CA SER A 40 -15.82 0.90 29.25
C SER A 40 -14.98 0.11 28.24
N VAL A 41 -15.16 0.41 26.96
CA VAL A 41 -14.42 -0.23 25.87
C VAL A 41 -13.48 0.78 25.22
N LEU A 42 -12.18 0.53 25.32
CA LEU A 42 -11.16 1.29 24.63
C LEU A 42 -10.98 0.75 23.22
N VAL A 43 -11.12 1.63 22.23
CA VAL A 43 -10.93 1.31 20.82
C VAL A 43 -9.67 2.02 20.32
N ARG A 44 -8.70 1.26 19.81
CA ARG A 44 -7.47 1.81 19.24
C ARG A 44 -7.33 1.40 17.78
N ARG A 45 -6.93 2.35 16.92
CA ARG A 45 -6.47 2.04 15.56
C ARG A 45 -5.12 1.35 15.66
N GLU A 46 -5.02 0.18 15.07
CA GLU A 46 -3.78 -0.59 15.02
C GLU A 46 -3.20 -0.44 13.61
N SER A 47 -1.98 0.05 13.53
CA SER A 47 -1.19 -0.05 12.31
C SER A 47 -0.76 -1.49 12.16
N THR A 48 -1.20 -2.16 11.09
CA THR A 48 -0.57 -3.43 10.70
C THR A 48 0.89 -3.11 10.38
N CYS A 49 1.82 -3.56 11.22
CA CYS A 49 3.25 -3.50 10.94
C CYS A 49 3.52 -4.45 9.75
N GLY A 50 3.32 -3.92 8.55
CA GLY A 50 3.16 -4.69 7.32
C GLY A 50 3.31 -3.79 6.10
N LYS A 51 4.36 -2.96 6.12
CA LYS A 51 4.88 -2.14 5.02
C LYS A 51 3.91 -1.05 4.55
N GLU A 52 4.30 0.19 4.78
CA GLU A 52 3.92 1.33 3.95
C GLU A 52 4.33 1.03 2.50
N LYS A 53 3.50 0.30 1.77
CA LYS A 53 3.58 0.27 0.32
C LYS A 53 2.70 1.40 -0.17
N ASN A 54 3.31 2.58 -0.28
CA ASN A 54 3.01 3.40 -1.45
C ASN A 54 3.11 2.44 -2.65
N PRO A 55 2.04 2.23 -3.44
CA PRO A 55 2.05 1.24 -4.52
C PRO A 55 3.11 1.52 -5.58
N GLY A 56 3.67 2.74 -5.63
CA GLY A 56 4.86 3.09 -6.43
C GLY A 56 6.20 2.92 -5.70
N ALA A 57 6.35 3.40 -4.46
CA ALA A 57 7.65 3.46 -3.78
C ALA A 57 8.29 2.08 -3.53
N GLY A 58 7.48 1.04 -3.29
CA GLY A 58 7.99 -0.31 -3.11
C GLY A 58 8.49 -0.96 -4.40
N ARG A 59 7.95 -0.52 -5.56
CA ARG A 59 8.33 -1.05 -6.87
C ARG A 59 9.65 -0.43 -7.33
N ASP A 60 9.81 0.87 -7.17
CA ASP A 60 11.04 1.57 -7.53
C ASP A 60 12.21 1.15 -6.65
N ALA A 61 11.97 0.94 -5.35
CA ALA A 61 12.98 0.40 -4.44
C ALA A 61 13.41 -1.03 -4.83
N ALA A 62 12.48 -1.88 -5.26
CA ALA A 62 12.79 -3.24 -5.72
C ALA A 62 13.56 -3.24 -7.05
N ILE A 63 13.19 -2.36 -7.98
CA ILE A 63 13.91 -2.20 -9.26
C ILE A 63 15.31 -1.68 -9.00
N LYS A 64 15.48 -0.69 -8.13
CA LYS A 64 16.79 -0.15 -7.77
C LYS A 64 17.68 -1.23 -7.14
N ALA A 65 17.15 -2.01 -6.20
CA ALA A 65 17.89 -3.12 -5.59
C ALA A 65 18.32 -4.17 -6.62
N PHE A 66 17.48 -4.47 -7.63
CA PHE A 66 17.85 -5.36 -8.72
C PHE A 66 18.99 -4.79 -9.58
N LEU A 67 18.91 -3.51 -9.99
CA LEU A 67 19.96 -2.87 -10.79
C LEU A 67 21.29 -2.77 -10.03
N ASP A 68 21.23 -2.53 -8.72
CA ASP A 68 22.40 -2.51 -7.84
C ASP A 68 23.03 -3.90 -7.68
N SER A 69 22.27 -5.00 -7.90
CA SER A 69 22.80 -6.37 -7.82
C SER A 69 23.54 -6.86 -9.07
N LEU A 70 23.43 -6.13 -10.19
CA LEU A 70 24.06 -6.49 -11.46
C LEU A 70 25.56 -6.13 -11.49
N ASP A 71 26.35 -6.92 -12.21
CA ASP A 71 27.75 -6.60 -12.50
C ASP A 71 27.87 -5.45 -13.51
N GLU A 72 29.04 -4.79 -13.57
CA GLU A 72 29.26 -3.61 -14.43
C GLU A 72 28.93 -3.87 -15.92
N LYS A 73 29.36 -5.02 -16.46
CA LYS A 73 29.04 -5.44 -17.84
C LYS A 73 27.54 -5.64 -18.05
N GLN A 74 26.85 -6.19 -17.05
CA GLN A 74 25.41 -6.44 -17.11
C GLN A 74 24.62 -5.14 -17.00
N ARG A 75 25.05 -4.19 -16.15
CA ARG A 75 24.46 -2.85 -16.05
C ARG A 75 24.57 -2.09 -17.36
N TYR A 76 25.72 -2.13 -18.03
CA TYR A 76 25.91 -1.50 -19.33
C TYR A 76 24.97 -2.09 -20.39
N SER A 77 24.90 -3.43 -20.48
CA SER A 77 23.98 -4.12 -21.40
C SER A 77 22.51 -3.76 -21.12
N ALA A 78 22.11 -3.75 -19.84
CA ALA A 78 20.76 -3.37 -19.43
C ALA A 78 20.44 -1.91 -19.82
N LEU A 79 21.36 -0.97 -19.62
CA LEU A 79 21.19 0.43 -20.00
C LEU A 79 20.95 0.59 -21.50
N VAL A 80 21.78 -0.05 -22.34
CA VAL A 80 21.65 0.02 -23.80
C VAL A 80 20.31 -0.57 -24.24
N HIS A 81 19.96 -1.75 -23.74
CA HIS A 81 18.71 -2.43 -24.08
C HIS A 81 17.47 -1.60 -23.69
N LEU A 82 17.46 -1.04 -22.48
CA LEU A 82 16.36 -0.18 -22.00
C LEU A 82 16.26 1.12 -22.83
N SER A 83 17.38 1.71 -23.24
CA SER A 83 17.40 2.91 -24.08
C SER A 83 16.80 2.65 -25.47
N VAL A 84 17.12 1.50 -26.07
CA VAL A 84 16.55 1.07 -27.36
C VAL A 84 15.04 0.84 -27.24
N LEU A 85 14.59 0.11 -26.22
CA LEU A 85 13.17 -0.13 -25.98
C LEU A 85 12.39 1.17 -25.76
N TRP A 86 12.99 2.12 -25.05
CA TRP A 86 12.40 3.43 -24.81
C TRP A 86 12.21 4.22 -26.11
N ALA A 87 13.25 4.26 -26.95
CA ALA A 87 13.18 4.90 -28.26
C ALA A 87 12.10 4.26 -29.15
N GLN A 88 12.05 2.92 -29.23
CA GLN A 88 11.03 2.19 -30.00
C GLN A 88 9.60 2.45 -29.51
N SER A 89 9.41 2.65 -28.20
CA SER A 89 8.10 2.92 -27.62
C SER A 89 7.62 4.34 -27.90
N HIS A 90 8.55 5.30 -28.04
CA HIS A 90 8.25 6.69 -28.37
C HIS A 90 8.13 6.97 -29.87
N ASP A 91 8.69 6.11 -30.72
CA ASP A 91 8.63 6.24 -32.18
C ASP A 91 7.38 5.58 -32.80
N ASN A 92 6.53 4.93 -31.99
CA ASN A 92 5.29 4.31 -32.44
C ASN A 92 4.05 5.13 -31.99
N PRO A 93 3.55 6.08 -32.81
CA PRO A 93 2.38 6.90 -32.46
C PRO A 93 1.03 6.16 -32.47
N LYS A 94 0.99 4.82 -32.63
CA LYS A 94 -0.27 4.05 -32.73
C LYS A 94 -0.64 3.25 -31.47
N ARG A 95 -0.70 3.90 -30.31
CA ARG A 95 -1.46 3.39 -29.15
C ARG A 95 -2.33 4.50 -28.57
N GLY A 96 -3.39 4.80 -29.32
CA GLY A 96 -4.39 5.78 -28.95
C GLY A 96 -5.58 5.76 -29.90
N GLU A 97 -6.24 4.61 -30.07
CA GLU A 97 -7.63 4.57 -30.52
C GLU A 97 -8.41 3.62 -29.60
N PRO A 98 -9.43 4.12 -28.89
CA PRO A 98 -10.54 3.32 -28.42
C PRO A 98 -11.62 3.26 -29.52
N GLU A 99 -11.98 2.06 -29.97
CA GLU A 99 -13.35 1.74 -30.42
C GLU A 99 -13.99 0.79 -29.41
#